data_AF-A0A2E2M7Y7-F1
#
_entry.id   AF-A0A2E2M7Y7-F1
#
_cell.length_a   1.000
_cell.length_b   1.000
_cell.length_c   1.000
_cell.angle_alpha   90.00
_cell.angle_beta   90.00
_cell.angle_gamma   90.00
#
_symmetry.space_group_name_H-M   'P 1'
#
loop_
_entity.id
_entity.type
_entity.pdbx_description
1 polymer ?
#
loop_
_entity_poly.entity_id
_entity_poly.type
_entity_poly.pdbx_seq_one_letter_code
_entity_poly.pdbx_strand_id
1 'polypeptide(L)'
;MGITDILAVLWFLALWSGFSQTTQPWHALGRTSLSQRMNTHRRAWFRMAAQRDLRMIDTAILNGLQNGTAFFASTTIFAIGGCFALLGATEEVLGVFRTLPFEIEPSPVAFEIKVIGLTGIFAYAFFKFGWAYRLFNYSSILFGAIPPAKVAETEPDALDAAADRAADMNILAGQSFNAGLRTIFMAIGYLGWFAGPLVLMATSLLVIAVLVRRQFYSPAQDAAIPLEPGIRP
;
A
#
# COMPACT_ATOMS: atom_id res chain seq x y z
N MET A 1 -17.82 -23.36 12.74
CA MET A 1 -17.99 -22.06 12.06
C MET A 1 -19.44 -21.93 11.66
N GLY A 2 -20.09 -20.82 12.00
CA GLY A 2 -21.48 -20.58 11.62
C GLY A 2 -21.59 -20.07 10.18
N ILE A 3 -22.81 -20.09 9.61
CA ILE A 3 -23.10 -19.45 8.31
C ILE A 3 -22.73 -17.95 8.35
N THR A 4 -22.85 -17.32 9.52
CA THR A 4 -22.48 -15.92 9.76
C THR A 4 -20.99 -15.66 9.62
N ASP A 5 -20.11 -16.57 10.02
CA ASP A 5 -18.66 -16.46 9.78
C ASP A 5 -18.34 -16.46 8.29
N ILE A 6 -18.97 -17.39 7.54
CA ILE A 6 -18.77 -17.52 6.09
C ILE A 6 -19.24 -16.24 5.37
N LEU A 7 -20.42 -15.74 5.73
CA LEU A 7 -20.95 -14.49 5.18
C LEU A 7 -20.05 -13.29 5.51
N ALA A 8 -19.51 -13.21 6.73
CA ALA A 8 -18.61 -12.12 7.12
C ALA A 8 -17.27 -12.17 6.37
N VAL A 9 -16.71 -13.37 6.13
CA VAL A 9 -15.51 -13.53 5.30
C VAL A 9 -15.78 -13.17 3.84
N LEU A 10 -16.90 -13.63 3.27
CA LEU A 10 -17.28 -13.26 1.89
C LEU A 10 -17.51 -11.75 1.76
N TRP A 11 -18.15 -11.12 2.75
CA TRP A 11 -18.31 -9.67 2.83
C TRP A 11 -16.96 -8.94 2.86
N PHE A 12 -16.05 -9.38 3.72
CA PHE A 12 -14.70 -8.83 3.81
C PHE A 12 -13.93 -8.95 2.50
N LEU A 13 -13.98 -10.12 1.85
CA LEU A 13 -13.34 -10.36 0.56
C LEU A 13 -13.98 -9.52 -0.56
N ALA A 14 -15.29 -9.37 -0.56
CA ALA A 14 -16.01 -8.53 -1.52
C ALA A 14 -15.65 -7.04 -1.35
N LEU A 15 -15.60 -6.55 -0.11
CA LEU A 15 -15.18 -5.17 0.20
C LEU A 15 -13.72 -4.93 -0.19
N TRP A 16 -12.82 -5.88 0.10
CA TRP A 16 -11.43 -5.76 -0.31
C TRP A 16 -11.30 -5.76 -1.84
N SER A 17 -11.89 -6.73 -2.52
CA SER A 17 -11.84 -6.81 -3.99
C SER A 17 -12.44 -5.56 -4.64
N GLY A 18 -13.61 -5.12 -4.15
CA GLY A 18 -14.26 -3.88 -4.58
C GLY A 18 -13.36 -2.67 -4.38
N PHE A 19 -12.76 -2.49 -3.21
CA PHE A 19 -11.89 -1.36 -2.95
C PHE A 19 -10.58 -1.41 -3.76
N SER A 20 -10.01 -2.61 -3.95
CA SER A 20 -8.84 -2.82 -4.79
C SER A 20 -9.12 -2.37 -6.23
N GLN A 21 -10.30 -2.75 -6.74
CA GLN A 21 -10.93 -2.29 -7.96
C GLN A 21 -11.63 -0.93 -7.82
N THR A 22 -11.23 -0.05 -6.87
CA THR A 22 -11.56 1.39 -6.90
C THR A 22 -10.31 2.28 -6.81
N THR A 23 -9.10 1.68 -6.81
CA THR A 23 -7.82 2.42 -6.84
C THR A 23 -6.90 2.21 -8.07
N GLN A 24 -7.17 1.24 -8.94
CA GLN A 24 -6.62 1.14 -10.30
C GLN A 24 -6.89 2.39 -11.17
N PRO A 25 -6.10 2.65 -12.23
CA PRO A 25 -6.27 3.84 -13.07
C PRO A 25 -7.62 3.93 -13.81
N TRP A 26 -8.37 2.84 -13.89
CA TRP A 26 -9.62 2.71 -14.66
C TRP A 26 -10.84 2.58 -13.75
N HIS A 27 -11.19 3.62 -12.99
CA HIS A 27 -12.34 3.57 -12.08
C HIS A 27 -13.60 4.30 -12.51
N ALA A 28 -14.71 3.62 -12.21
CA ALA A 28 -16.09 4.06 -12.40
C ALA A 28 -16.46 5.33 -11.62
N LEU A 29 -15.63 5.77 -10.67
CA LEU A 29 -15.90 6.96 -9.84
C LEU A 29 -15.53 8.30 -10.52
N GLY A 30 -14.93 8.29 -11.71
CA GLY A 30 -14.68 9.51 -12.51
C GLY A 30 -13.76 10.56 -11.86
N ARG A 31 -13.17 10.29 -10.68
CA ARG A 31 -12.27 11.19 -9.95
C ARG A 31 -10.85 10.65 -9.92
N THR A 32 -9.89 11.49 -10.30
CA THR A 32 -8.46 11.15 -10.23
C THR A 32 -8.03 10.97 -8.77
N SER A 33 -7.51 9.80 -8.42
CA SER A 33 -7.01 9.56 -7.06
C SER A 33 -5.78 10.44 -6.76
N LEU A 34 -5.51 10.73 -5.47
CA LEU A 34 -4.31 11.45 -5.05
C LEU A 34 -3.03 10.83 -5.64
N SER A 35 -2.97 9.49 -5.65
CA SER A 35 -1.85 8.73 -6.24
C SER A 35 -1.69 9.02 -7.73
N GLN A 36 -2.78 9.15 -8.48
CA GLN A 36 -2.75 9.48 -9.90
C GLN A 36 -2.25 10.91 -10.14
N ARG A 37 -2.64 11.86 -9.30
CA ARG A 37 -2.17 13.25 -9.38
C ARG A 37 -0.69 13.37 -9.01
N MET A 38 -0.24 12.60 -8.02
CA MET A 38 1.19 12.50 -7.69
C MET A 38 2.02 11.86 -8.80
N ASN A 39 1.44 11.03 -9.68
CA ASN A 39 2.18 10.48 -10.82
C ASN A 39 2.60 11.58 -11.80
N THR A 40 1.77 12.62 -12.01
CA THR A 40 2.14 13.77 -12.86
C THR A 40 3.33 14.52 -12.27
N HIS A 41 3.29 14.81 -10.96
CA HIS A 41 4.40 15.43 -10.24
C HIS A 41 5.66 14.57 -10.27
N ARG A 42 5.51 13.24 -10.20
CA ARG A 42 6.63 12.29 -10.27
C ARG A 42 7.28 12.27 -11.65
N ARG A 43 6.51 12.32 -12.74
CA ARG A 43 7.05 12.48 -14.10
C ARG A 43 7.77 13.82 -14.26
N ALA A 44 7.15 14.91 -13.82
CA ALA A 44 7.77 16.24 -13.87
C ALA A 44 9.08 16.28 -13.07
N TRP A 45 9.11 15.67 -11.88
CA TRP A 45 10.32 15.55 -11.07
C TRP A 45 11.44 14.81 -11.81
N PHE A 46 11.16 13.66 -12.42
CA PHE A 46 12.17 12.90 -13.16
C PHE A 46 12.71 13.64 -14.38
N ARG A 47 11.84 14.32 -15.15
CA ARG A 47 12.28 15.16 -16.28
C ARG A 47 13.16 16.33 -15.82
N MET A 48 12.75 17.03 -14.76
CA MET A 48 13.56 18.10 -14.17
C MET A 48 14.89 17.58 -13.62
N ALA A 49 14.89 16.41 -12.99
CA ALA A 49 16.10 15.79 -12.45
C ALA A 49 17.07 15.35 -13.56
N ALA A 50 16.56 14.95 -14.73
CA ALA A 50 17.38 14.62 -15.90
C ALA A 50 18.16 15.82 -16.42
N GLN A 51 17.61 17.03 -16.32
CA GLN A 51 18.25 18.29 -16.74
C GLN A 51 19.29 18.82 -15.73
N ARG A 52 19.36 18.26 -14.51
CA ARG A 52 20.33 18.70 -13.50
C ARG A 52 21.70 18.07 -13.73
N ASP A 53 22.75 18.88 -13.62
CA ASP A 53 24.14 18.43 -13.63
C ASP A 53 24.49 17.58 -12.40
N LEU A 54 23.95 17.93 -11.24
CA LEU A 54 24.16 17.19 -9.98
C LEU A 54 22.85 16.53 -9.54
N ARG A 55 22.78 15.20 -9.67
CA ARG A 55 21.59 14.39 -9.36
C ARG A 55 21.63 13.73 -7.96
N MET A 56 22.61 14.08 -7.13
CA MET A 56 22.80 13.46 -5.81
C MET A 56 21.63 13.69 -4.84
N ILE A 57 20.93 14.82 -4.97
CA ILE A 57 19.72 15.08 -4.17
C ILE A 57 18.60 14.13 -4.59
N ASP A 58 18.45 13.88 -5.89
CA ASP A 58 17.39 13.01 -6.43
C ASP A 58 17.63 11.54 -6.07
N THR A 59 18.89 11.09 -6.07
CA THR A 59 19.23 9.73 -5.61
C THR A 59 18.98 9.54 -4.12
N ALA A 60 19.16 10.58 -3.28
CA ALA A 60 18.80 10.54 -1.87
C ALA A 60 17.28 10.36 -1.68
N ILE A 61 16.45 11.05 -2.47
CA ILE A 61 14.98 10.89 -2.45
C ILE A 61 14.60 9.46 -2.87
N LEU A 62 15.21 8.92 -3.94
CA LEU A 62 14.99 7.55 -4.39
C LEU A 62 15.36 6.52 -3.32
N ASN A 63 16.48 6.71 -2.62
CA ASN A 63 16.88 5.87 -1.49
C ASN A 63 15.87 5.96 -0.33
N GLY A 64 15.35 7.16 -0.03
CA GLY A 64 14.29 7.33 0.97
C GLY A 64 13.03 6.51 0.66
N LEU A 65 12.57 6.52 -0.60
CA LEU A 65 11.41 5.74 -1.05
C LEU A 65 11.66 4.21 -0.95
N GLN A 66 12.88 3.77 -1.30
CA GLN A 66 13.30 2.38 -1.17
C GLN A 66 13.34 1.93 0.29
N ASN A 67 13.97 2.71 1.15
CA ASN A 67 14.07 2.43 2.59
C ASN A 67 12.68 2.39 3.26
N GLY A 68 11.78 3.30 2.87
CA GLY A 68 10.38 3.26 3.33
C GLY A 68 9.69 1.95 2.94
N THR A 69 9.94 1.44 1.73
CA THR A 69 9.39 0.15 1.29
C THR A 69 9.99 -1.02 2.06
N ALA A 70 11.31 -1.00 2.30
CA ALA A 70 11.98 -2.02 3.10
C ALA A 70 11.46 -2.06 4.54
N PHE A 71 11.25 -0.89 5.16
CA PHE A 71 10.68 -0.79 6.51
C PHE A 71 9.34 -1.51 6.62
N PHE A 72 8.38 -1.21 5.72
CA PHE A 72 7.08 -1.86 5.74
C PHE A 72 7.17 -3.36 5.44
N ALA A 73 8.06 -3.79 4.52
CA ALA A 73 8.30 -5.20 4.27
C ALA A 73 8.79 -5.92 5.55
N SER A 74 9.77 -5.35 6.25
CA SER A 74 10.25 -5.90 7.53
C SER A 74 9.16 -5.96 8.59
N THR A 75 8.33 -4.92 8.71
CA THR A 75 7.17 -4.93 9.63
C THR A 75 6.21 -6.08 9.32
N THR A 76 5.95 -6.37 8.04
CA THR A 76 5.10 -7.51 7.68
C THR A 76 5.71 -8.86 8.05
N ILE A 77 7.03 -9.03 7.96
CA ILE A 77 7.72 -10.25 8.45
C ILE A 77 7.53 -10.39 9.97
N PHE A 78 7.71 -9.33 10.74
CA PHE A 78 7.46 -9.36 12.19
C PHE A 78 6.01 -9.69 12.52
N ALA A 79 5.05 -9.13 11.78
CA ALA A 79 3.64 -9.45 11.96
C ALA A 79 3.33 -10.93 11.66
N ILE A 80 3.93 -11.50 10.61
CA ILE A 80 3.86 -12.94 10.30
C ILE A 80 4.44 -13.77 11.44
N GLY A 81 5.62 -13.40 11.95
CA GLY A 81 6.23 -14.07 13.11
C GLY A 81 5.33 -14.02 14.36
N GLY A 82 4.68 -12.88 14.61
CA GLY A 82 3.68 -12.73 15.66
C GLY A 82 2.47 -13.66 15.46
N CYS A 83 2.01 -13.85 14.24
CA CYS A 83 0.93 -14.79 13.94
C CYS A 83 1.35 -16.25 14.22
N PHE A 84 2.58 -16.64 13.86
CA PHE A 84 3.10 -17.97 14.21
C PHE A 84 3.25 -18.17 15.73
N ALA A 85 3.67 -17.13 16.46
CA ALA A 85 3.69 -17.17 17.92
C ALA A 85 2.29 -17.34 18.51
N LEU A 86 1.27 -16.66 17.96
CA LEU A 86 -0.13 -16.83 18.35
C LEU A 86 -0.63 -18.25 18.10
N LEU A 87 -0.26 -18.87 16.97
CA LEU A 87 -0.61 -20.27 16.70
C LEU A 87 0.00 -21.22 17.74
N GLY A 88 1.27 -20.99 18.11
CA GLY A 88 1.96 -21.79 19.13
C GLY A 88 1.45 -21.59 20.56
N ALA A 89 0.83 -20.45 20.86
CA ALA A 89 0.29 -20.10 22.18
C ALA A 89 -1.26 -20.03 22.20
N THR A 90 -1.91 -20.84 21.35
CA THR A 90 -3.36 -20.78 21.16
C THR A 90 -4.11 -21.05 22.46
N GLU A 91 -3.75 -22.10 23.22
CA GLU A 91 -4.43 -22.45 24.47
C GLU A 91 -4.28 -21.39 25.55
N GLU A 92 -3.10 -20.78 25.69
CA GLU A 92 -2.86 -19.68 26.63
C GLU A 92 -3.72 -18.46 26.29
N VAL A 93 -3.77 -18.08 25.01
CA VAL A 93 -4.57 -16.94 24.54
C VAL A 93 -6.06 -17.22 24.76
N LEU A 94 -6.54 -18.42 24.43
CA LEU A 94 -7.93 -18.79 24.67
C LEU A 94 -8.28 -18.86 26.16
N GLY A 95 -7.32 -19.26 27.00
CA GLY A 95 -7.45 -19.20 28.46
C GLY A 95 -7.75 -17.79 28.94
N VAL A 96 -7.09 -16.76 28.38
CA VAL A 96 -7.39 -15.36 28.69
C VAL A 96 -8.79 -14.98 28.20
N PHE A 97 -9.19 -15.36 26.98
CA PHE A 97 -10.53 -15.07 26.46
C PHE A 97 -11.65 -15.64 27.33
N ARG A 98 -11.46 -16.82 27.92
CA ARG A 98 -12.44 -17.45 28.83
C ARG A 98 -12.66 -16.68 30.14
N THR A 99 -11.72 -15.82 30.53
CA THR A 99 -11.88 -14.97 31.73
C THR A 99 -12.69 -13.70 31.47
N LEU A 100 -12.92 -13.36 30.19
CA LEU A 100 -13.73 -12.21 29.84
C LEU A 100 -15.23 -12.54 30.02
N PRO A 101 -16.05 -11.56 30.44
CA PRO A 101 -17.49 -11.75 30.67
C PRO A 101 -18.31 -11.85 29.37
N PHE A 102 -17.69 -12.24 28.26
CA PHE A 102 -18.34 -12.43 26.97
C PHE A 102 -18.69 -13.92 26.79
N GLU A 103 -19.94 -14.23 26.42
CA GLU A 103 -20.41 -15.57 26.07
C GLU A 103 -19.86 -16.04 24.70
N ILE A 104 -18.55 -16.00 24.54
CA ILE A 104 -17.85 -16.48 23.35
C ILE A 104 -17.20 -17.78 23.75
N GLU A 105 -17.74 -18.92 23.29
CA GLU A 105 -17.10 -20.21 23.47
C GLU A 105 -15.96 -20.34 22.44
N PRO A 106 -14.68 -20.18 22.85
CA PRO A 106 -13.61 -20.05 21.88
C PRO A 106 -13.22 -21.43 21.38
N SER A 107 -13.54 -21.74 20.12
CA SER A 107 -13.06 -22.96 19.46
C SER A 107 -11.60 -22.77 19.04
N PRO A 108 -10.66 -23.64 19.49
CA PRO A 108 -9.25 -23.56 19.09
C PRO A 108 -9.05 -23.60 17.59
N VAL A 109 -9.74 -24.53 16.91
CA VAL A 109 -9.70 -24.66 15.45
C VAL A 109 -10.17 -23.37 14.76
N ALA A 110 -11.23 -22.73 15.27
CA ALA A 110 -11.70 -21.48 14.68
C ALA A 110 -10.71 -20.33 14.89
N PHE A 111 -10.03 -20.28 16.04
CA PHE A 111 -8.98 -19.30 16.32
C PHE A 111 -7.78 -19.50 15.38
N GLU A 112 -7.30 -20.74 15.24
CA GLU A 112 -6.19 -21.09 14.34
C GLU A 112 -6.48 -20.71 12.89
N ILE A 113 -7.68 -21.00 12.39
CA ILE A 113 -8.10 -20.61 11.03
C ILE A 113 -8.06 -19.08 10.86
N LYS A 114 -8.54 -18.33 11.86
CA LYS A 114 -8.48 -16.86 11.84
C LYS A 114 -7.04 -16.37 11.76
N VAL A 115 -6.14 -16.92 12.57
CA VAL A 115 -4.72 -16.55 12.56
C VAL A 115 -4.05 -16.93 11.24
N ILE A 116 -4.32 -18.10 10.68
CA ILE A 116 -3.81 -18.52 9.36
C ILE A 116 -4.26 -17.55 8.27
N GLY A 117 -5.53 -17.15 8.27
CA GLY A 117 -6.02 -16.15 7.32
C GLY A 117 -5.33 -14.79 7.48
N LEU A 118 -5.11 -14.34 8.72
CA LEU A 118 -4.36 -13.10 9.00
C LEU A 118 -2.91 -13.20 8.50
N THR A 119 -2.24 -14.33 8.71
CA THR A 119 -0.91 -14.61 8.16
C THR A 119 -0.91 -14.51 6.64
N GLY A 120 -1.93 -15.06 5.96
CA GLY A 120 -2.08 -14.95 4.51
C GLY A 120 -2.19 -13.50 4.02
N ILE A 121 -2.90 -12.64 4.77
CA ILE A 121 -3.00 -11.20 4.48
C ILE A 121 -1.63 -10.52 4.60
N PHE A 122 -0.89 -10.77 5.67
CA PHE A 122 0.45 -10.20 5.83
C PHE A 122 1.45 -10.76 4.80
N ALA A 123 1.35 -12.03 4.43
CA ALA A 123 2.14 -12.62 3.36
C ALA A 123 1.87 -11.94 2.02
N TYR A 124 0.60 -11.67 1.69
CA TYR A 124 0.26 -10.89 0.49
C TYR A 124 0.84 -9.47 0.54
N ALA A 125 0.75 -8.79 1.69
CA ALA A 125 1.35 -7.47 1.87
C ALA A 125 2.88 -7.52 1.65
N PHE A 126 3.56 -8.51 2.21
CA PHE A 126 4.99 -8.73 2.06
C PHE A 126 5.39 -8.86 0.58
N PHE A 127 4.68 -9.68 -0.20
CA PHE A 127 4.95 -9.81 -1.64
C PHE A 127 4.75 -8.49 -2.40
N LYS A 128 3.73 -7.69 -2.04
CA LYS A 128 3.51 -6.37 -2.65
C LYS A 128 4.62 -5.38 -2.32
N PHE A 129 5.10 -5.35 -1.07
CA PHE A 129 6.25 -4.52 -0.70
C PHE A 129 7.55 -5.01 -1.35
N GLY A 130 7.79 -6.32 -1.42
CA GLY A 130 8.94 -6.89 -2.11
C GLY A 130 8.97 -6.55 -3.60
N TRP A 131 7.81 -6.62 -4.27
CA TRP A 131 7.68 -6.19 -5.66
C TRP A 131 7.92 -4.68 -5.82
N ALA A 132 7.36 -3.85 -4.94
CA ALA A 132 7.62 -2.41 -4.93
C ALA A 132 9.11 -2.09 -4.73
N TYR A 133 9.79 -2.79 -3.82
CA TYR A 133 11.21 -2.61 -3.53
C TYR A 133 12.06 -2.91 -4.77
N ARG A 134 11.77 -4.03 -5.46
CA ARG A 134 12.44 -4.37 -6.72
C ARG A 134 12.23 -3.31 -7.81
N LEU A 135 11.00 -2.83 -7.98
CA LEU A 135 10.70 -1.78 -8.96
C LEU A 135 11.39 -0.46 -8.62
N PHE A 136 11.46 -0.06 -7.35
CA PHE A 136 12.23 1.13 -6.96
C PHE A 136 13.73 0.98 -7.25
N ASN A 137 14.32 -0.20 -7.02
CA ASN A 137 15.71 -0.47 -7.42
C ASN A 137 15.90 -0.32 -8.94
N TYR A 138 14.99 -0.89 -9.75
CA TYR A 138 15.03 -0.74 -11.20
C TYR A 138 14.88 0.72 -11.64
N SER A 139 14.01 1.49 -10.97
CA SER A 139 13.88 2.93 -11.21
C SER A 139 15.18 3.67 -10.92
N SER A 140 15.88 3.34 -9.83
CA SER A 140 17.18 3.93 -9.49
C SER A 140 18.27 3.57 -10.50
N ILE A 141 18.30 2.34 -11.01
CA ILE A 141 19.23 1.93 -12.08
C ILE A 141 18.94 2.70 -13.37
N LEU A 142 17.67 2.78 -13.79
CA LEU A 142 17.26 3.55 -14.97
C LEU A 142 17.58 5.03 -14.81
N PHE A 143 17.40 5.58 -13.61
CA PHE A 143 17.73 6.97 -13.28
C PHE A 143 19.24 7.24 -13.39
N GLY A 144 20.07 6.30 -12.91
CA GLY A 144 21.52 6.36 -13.07
C GLY A 144 22.00 6.21 -14.52
N ALA A 145 21.20 5.57 -15.38
CA ALA A 145 21.48 5.40 -16.81
C ALA A 145 21.04 6.60 -17.68
N ILE A 146 20.40 7.62 -17.10
CA ILE A 146 20.00 8.82 -17.84
C ILE A 146 21.27 9.55 -18.34
N PRO A 147 21.41 9.85 -19.63
CA PRO A 147 22.56 10.56 -20.17
C PRO A 147 22.84 11.90 -19.46
N PRO A 148 24.11 12.34 -19.35
CA PRO A 148 24.43 13.67 -18.82
C PRO A 148 23.79 14.77 -19.67
N ALA A 149 23.43 15.91 -19.04
CA ALA A 149 22.77 17.03 -19.73
C ALA A 149 23.56 17.53 -20.96
N LYS A 150 24.90 17.52 -20.90
CA LYS A 150 25.77 17.91 -22.03
C LYS A 150 25.66 17.01 -23.26
N VAL A 151 25.32 15.72 -23.09
CA VAL A 151 25.11 14.78 -24.21
C VAL A 151 23.67 14.90 -24.73
N ALA A 152 22.77 15.46 -23.93
CA ALA A 152 21.37 15.67 -24.29
C ALA A 152 21.12 16.94 -25.12
N GLU A 153 22.06 17.87 -25.21
CA GLU A 153 21.96 19.06 -26.08
C GLU A 153 21.82 18.71 -27.56
N THR A 154 22.30 17.53 -27.97
CA THR A 154 22.18 17.02 -29.35
C THR A 154 20.92 16.19 -29.59
N GLU A 155 20.32 15.58 -28.55
CA GLU A 155 19.16 14.69 -28.65
C GLU A 155 18.21 14.85 -27.43
N PRO A 156 17.46 15.97 -27.35
CA PRO A 156 16.60 16.26 -26.19
C PRO A 156 15.49 15.22 -25.98
N ASP A 157 14.95 14.65 -27.07
CA ASP A 157 13.91 13.62 -27.00
C ASP A 157 14.40 12.33 -26.33
N ALA A 158 15.69 11.98 -26.50
CA ALA A 158 16.28 10.81 -25.89
C ALA A 158 16.40 10.96 -24.37
N LEU A 159 16.65 12.18 -23.87
CA LEU A 159 16.72 12.49 -22.45
C LEU A 159 15.36 12.35 -21.77
N ASP A 160 14.33 12.98 -22.33
CA ASP A 160 12.98 12.92 -21.80
C ASP A 160 12.44 11.48 -21.85
N ALA A 161 12.73 10.72 -22.91
CA ALA A 161 12.36 9.32 -22.99
C ALA A 161 13.07 8.43 -21.96
N ALA A 162 14.32 8.73 -21.60
CA ALA A 162 15.03 8.02 -20.53
C ALA A 162 14.47 8.37 -19.14
N ALA A 163 14.19 9.65 -18.91
CA ALA A 163 13.59 10.16 -17.68
C ALA A 163 12.18 9.57 -17.47
N ASP A 164 11.35 9.54 -18.51
CA ASP A 164 10.00 8.99 -18.45
C ASP A 164 10.01 7.49 -18.16
N ARG A 165 10.94 6.72 -18.75
CA ARG A 165 11.10 5.29 -18.43
C ARG A 165 11.43 5.06 -16.96
N ALA A 166 12.33 5.85 -16.40
CA ALA A 166 12.69 5.77 -14.99
C ALA A 166 11.53 6.21 -14.07
N ALA A 167 10.76 7.23 -14.49
CA ALA A 167 9.57 7.72 -13.80
C ALA A 167 8.45 6.67 -13.79
N ASP A 168 8.21 6.00 -14.91
CA ASP A 168 7.19 4.97 -15.04
C ASP A 168 7.47 3.78 -14.15
N MET A 169 8.73 3.36 -14.09
CA MET A 169 9.17 2.33 -13.15
C MET A 169 8.91 2.77 -11.70
N ASN A 170 9.18 4.04 -11.38
CA ASN A 170 8.90 4.60 -10.05
C ASN A 170 7.39 4.61 -9.73
N ILE A 171 6.55 5.01 -10.69
CA ILE A 171 5.10 5.03 -10.57
C ILE A 171 4.55 3.63 -10.29
N LEU A 172 4.99 2.63 -11.04
CA LEU A 172 4.61 1.23 -10.81
C LEU A 172 5.04 0.72 -9.42
N ALA A 173 6.24 1.13 -8.97
CA ALA A 173 6.71 0.84 -7.62
C ALA A 173 5.77 1.46 -6.56
N GLY A 174 5.39 2.72 -6.75
CA GLY A 174 4.45 3.43 -5.87
C GLY A 174 3.06 2.79 -5.84
N GLN A 175 2.56 2.28 -6.96
CA GLN A 175 1.28 1.56 -7.00
C GLN A 175 1.33 0.27 -6.17
N SER A 176 2.41 -0.50 -6.31
CA SER A 176 2.64 -1.73 -5.55
C SER A 176 2.79 -1.45 -4.06
N PHE A 177 3.51 -0.39 -3.69
CA PHE A 177 3.65 0.06 -2.31
C PHE A 177 2.30 0.44 -1.69
N ASN A 178 1.48 1.22 -2.41
CA ASN A 178 0.13 1.57 -1.95
C ASN A 178 -0.79 0.35 -1.85
N ALA A 179 -0.63 -0.67 -2.71
CA ALA A 179 -1.35 -1.94 -2.57
C ALA A 179 -0.94 -2.70 -1.29
N GLY A 180 0.35 -2.72 -0.96
CA GLY A 180 0.84 -3.29 0.31
C GLY A 180 0.28 -2.54 1.53
N LEU A 181 0.32 -1.21 1.53
CA LEU A 181 -0.24 -0.41 2.63
C LEU A 181 -1.73 -0.65 2.84
N ARG A 182 -2.53 -0.68 1.76
CA ARG A 182 -3.97 -0.99 1.83
C ARG A 182 -4.21 -2.36 2.44
N THR A 183 -3.36 -3.34 2.13
CA THR A 183 -3.43 -4.68 2.71
C THR A 183 -3.17 -4.66 4.22
N ILE A 184 -2.18 -3.90 4.71
CA ILE A 184 -1.95 -3.75 6.15
C ILE A 184 -3.18 -3.14 6.84
N PHE A 185 -3.78 -2.09 6.28
CA PHE A 185 -5.02 -1.51 6.85
C PHE A 185 -6.16 -2.53 6.87
N MET A 186 -6.27 -3.35 5.82
CA MET A 186 -7.27 -4.40 5.76
C MET A 186 -7.02 -5.50 6.81
N ALA A 187 -5.75 -5.81 7.12
CA ALA A 187 -5.39 -6.71 8.23
C ALA A 187 -5.90 -6.19 9.58
N ILE A 188 -5.86 -4.87 9.81
CA ILE A 188 -6.44 -4.25 11.01
C ILE A 188 -7.96 -4.45 11.05
N GLY A 189 -8.65 -4.29 9.91
CA GLY A 189 -10.08 -4.60 9.82
C GLY A 189 -10.37 -6.07 10.12
N TYR A 190 -9.54 -6.98 9.62
CA TYR A 190 -9.64 -8.42 9.84
C TYR A 190 -9.52 -8.81 11.32
N LEU A 191 -8.75 -8.07 12.12
CA LEU A 191 -8.65 -8.31 13.57
C LEU A 191 -10.02 -8.24 14.28
N GLY A 192 -10.99 -7.51 13.72
CA GLY A 192 -12.37 -7.50 14.21
C GLY A 192 -13.01 -8.90 14.25
N TRP A 193 -12.57 -9.84 13.41
CA TRP A 193 -13.11 -11.20 13.39
C TRP A 193 -12.82 -12.00 14.66
N PHE A 194 -11.78 -11.64 15.42
CA PHE A 194 -11.51 -12.27 16.72
C PHE A 194 -12.60 -11.96 17.75
N ALA A 195 -13.24 -10.78 17.66
CA ALA A 195 -14.37 -10.41 18.52
C ALA A 195 -15.73 -10.92 18.00
N GLY A 196 -15.82 -11.29 16.71
CA GLY A 196 -16.98 -11.94 16.14
C GLY A 196 -17.27 -11.55 14.68
N PRO A 197 -18.21 -12.23 14.00
CA PRO A 197 -18.54 -11.98 12.59
C PRO A 197 -19.10 -10.58 12.34
N LEU A 198 -19.97 -10.08 13.24
CA LEU A 198 -20.55 -8.74 13.12
C LEU A 198 -19.50 -7.65 13.29
N VAL A 199 -18.54 -7.85 14.21
CA VAL A 199 -17.44 -6.92 14.42
C VAL A 199 -16.55 -6.87 13.18
N LEU A 200 -16.24 -8.02 12.54
CA LEU A 200 -15.54 -8.05 11.25
C LEU A 200 -16.25 -7.22 10.17
N MET A 201 -17.56 -7.34 10.03
CA MET A 201 -18.32 -6.55 9.05
C MET A 201 -18.24 -5.04 9.35
N ALA A 202 -18.38 -4.66 10.62
CA ALA A 202 -18.31 -3.26 11.03
C ALA A 202 -16.89 -2.67 10.88
N THR A 203 -15.86 -3.38 11.32
CA THR A 203 -14.46 -2.92 11.23
C THR A 203 -13.98 -2.86 9.79
N SER A 204 -14.33 -3.84 8.95
CA SER A 204 -13.99 -3.82 7.53
C SER A 204 -14.66 -2.65 6.80
N LEU A 205 -15.94 -2.39 7.07
CA LEU A 205 -16.65 -1.23 6.51
C LEU A 205 -16.01 0.10 6.98
N LEU A 206 -15.68 0.22 8.27
CA LEU A 206 -15.02 1.40 8.83
C LEU A 206 -13.66 1.63 8.16
N VAL A 207 -12.83 0.60 8.03
CA VAL A 207 -11.52 0.69 7.37
C VAL A 207 -11.70 1.14 5.92
N ILE A 208 -12.63 0.56 5.18
CA ILE A 208 -12.92 1.00 3.80
C ILE A 208 -13.38 2.46 3.76
N ALA A 209 -14.30 2.86 4.64
CA ALA A 209 -14.79 4.24 4.71
C ALA A 209 -13.65 5.24 4.99
N VAL A 210 -12.75 4.90 5.92
CA VAL A 210 -11.55 5.70 6.21
C VAL A 210 -10.62 5.77 5.02
N LEU A 211 -10.37 4.64 4.33
CA LEU A 211 -9.50 4.60 3.15
C LEU A 211 -10.09 5.41 1.98
N VAL A 212 -11.40 5.29 1.72
CA VAL A 212 -12.12 6.09 0.71
C VAL A 212 -12.05 7.58 1.06
N ARG A 213 -12.36 7.95 2.32
CA ARG A 213 -12.27 9.35 2.77
C ARG A 213 -10.86 9.90 2.60
N ARG A 214 -9.84 9.15 3.01
CA ARG A 214 -8.43 9.54 2.89
C ARG A 214 -8.00 9.67 1.44
N GLN A 215 -8.51 8.82 0.55
CA GLN A 215 -8.09 8.80 -0.86
C GLN A 215 -8.80 9.86 -1.71
N PHE A 216 -10.04 10.22 -1.39
CA PHE A 216 -10.89 11.10 -2.21
C PHE A 216 -11.30 12.44 -1.57
N TYR A 217 -11.17 12.58 -0.25
CA TYR A 217 -11.67 13.74 0.51
C TYR A 217 -10.64 14.31 1.49
N SER A 218 -9.35 13.94 1.34
CA SER A 218 -8.29 14.49 2.17
C SER A 218 -7.85 15.87 1.64
N PRO A 219 -7.59 16.86 2.52
CA PRO A 219 -6.98 18.15 2.14
C PRO A 219 -5.68 18.02 1.34
N ALA A 220 -5.01 16.87 1.44
CA ALA A 220 -3.85 16.54 0.61
C ALA A 220 -4.17 16.52 -0.89
N GLN A 221 -5.42 16.26 -1.29
CA GLN A 221 -5.85 16.41 -2.68
C GLN A 221 -5.82 17.86 -3.13
N ASP A 222 -6.29 18.80 -2.31
CA ASP A 222 -6.30 20.22 -2.64
C ASP A 222 -4.87 20.76 -2.72
N ALA A 223 -3.99 20.31 -1.81
CA ALA A 223 -2.56 20.65 -1.84
C ALA A 223 -1.82 20.10 -3.08
N ALA A 224 -2.29 19.00 -3.67
CA ALA A 224 -1.69 18.43 -4.87
C ALA A 224 -2.21 19.07 -6.18
N ILE A 225 -3.02 20.14 -6.11
CA ILE A 225 -3.52 20.84 -7.31
C ILE A 225 -2.31 21.53 -7.94
N PRO A 226 -1.98 21.24 -9.22
CA PRO A 226 -0.95 22.00 -9.91
C PRO A 226 -1.32 23.48 -9.82
N LEU A 227 -0.46 24.29 -9.21
CA LEU A 227 -0.66 25.75 -9.18
C LEU A 227 -0.77 26.21 -10.63
N GLU A 228 -1.86 26.91 -10.97
CA GLU A 228 -2.00 27.53 -12.29
C GLU A 228 -0.80 28.47 -12.52
N PRO A 229 -0.20 28.46 -13.72
CA PRO A 229 0.90 29.35 -14.05
C PRO A 229 0.38 30.79 -14.11
N GLY A 230 0.33 31.46 -12.95
CA GLY A 230 -0.20 32.83 -12.85
C GLY A 230 -0.43 33.32 -11.43
N ILE A 231 -0.58 32.43 -10.44
CA ILE A 231 -0.82 32.83 -9.04
C ILE A 231 0.43 32.51 -8.22
N ARG A 232 1.32 33.50 -8.09
CA ARG A 232 2.27 33.57 -6.98
C ARG A 232 1.72 34.58 -5.95
N PRO A 233 1.84 34.31 -4.63
CA PRO A 233 1.69 35.37 -3.63
C PRO A 233 2.81 36.40 -3.73
#